data_AF-A0A645AXU9-F1
#
_entry.id   AF-A0A645AXU9-F1
#
_cell.length_a   1.000
_cell.length_b   1.000
_cell.length_c   1.000
_cell.angle_alpha   90.00
_cell.angle_beta   90.00
_cell.angle_gamma   90.00
#
_symmetry.space_group_name_H-M   'P 1'
#
loop_
_entity.id
_entity.type
_entity.pdbx_description
1 polymer ?
#
loop_
_entity_poly.entity_id
_entity_poly.type
_entity_poly.pdbx_seq_one_letter_code
_entity_poly.pdbx_strand_id
1 'polypeptide(L)'
;MGSFVQAGQVQIIVTDPAHLHVETTDLSERDVVNVKAGQAVTVTLKALNQQVKGKVTAVSSLADTLGGDVVYKAFIQLDELPEGALPGMTVTVQFAAD
;
A
#
# COMPACT_ATOMS: atom_id res chain seq x y z
N MET A 1 40.96 -11.59 7.25
CA MET A 1 39.73 -11.66 8.06
C MET A 1 38.57 -11.47 7.08
N GLY A 2 37.90 -12.55 6.68
CA GLY A 2 36.78 -12.50 5.73
C GLY A 2 35.46 -12.69 6.48
N SER A 3 34.46 -11.88 6.17
CA SER A 3 33.11 -12.04 6.67
C SER A 3 32.25 -12.74 5.62
N PHE A 4 31.57 -13.81 6.02
CA PHE A 4 30.53 -14.47 5.24
C PHE A 4 29.21 -13.74 5.48
N VAL A 5 28.52 -13.34 4.40
CA VAL A 5 27.14 -12.84 4.45
C VAL A 5 26.20 -13.99 4.11
N GLN A 6 25.21 -14.23 4.97
CA GLN A 6 24.22 -15.28 4.79
C GLN A 6 23.21 -14.83 3.73
N ALA A 7 23.16 -15.53 2.59
CA ALA A 7 22.16 -15.30 1.55
C ALA A 7 20.76 -15.70 2.07
N GLY A 8 19.80 -14.78 2.01
CA GLY A 8 18.41 -15.05 2.42
C GLY A 8 17.60 -13.87 2.95
N GLN A 9 18.19 -12.67 3.11
CA GLN A 9 17.41 -11.47 3.40
C GLN A 9 17.48 -10.53 2.20
N VAL A 10 16.31 -10.15 1.68
CA VAL A 10 16.16 -9.09 0.68
C VAL A 10 16.80 -7.83 1.27
N GLN A 11 18.04 -7.58 0.86
CA GLN A 11 18.73 -6.32 1.09
C GLN A 11 18.34 -5.36 -0.02
N ILE A 12 18.13 -4.11 0.38
CA ILE A 12 17.74 -2.94 -0.42
C ILE A 12 16.22 -2.77 -0.50
N ILE A 13 15.69 -1.92 0.38
CA ILE A 13 14.46 -1.18 0.12
C ILE A 13 14.86 -0.01 -0.77
N VAL A 14 14.67 -0.15 -2.09
CA VAL A 14 14.70 1.01 -2.98
C VAL A 14 13.39 1.75 -2.73
N THR A 15 13.37 2.59 -1.70
CA THR A 15 12.32 3.60 -1.60
C THR A 15 12.65 4.63 -2.65
N ASP A 16 12.13 4.44 -3.86
CA ASP A 16 12.11 5.50 -4.86
C ASP A 16 11.04 6.51 -4.42
N PRO A 17 11.41 7.70 -3.89
CA PRO A 17 10.43 8.67 -3.41
C PRO A 17 9.62 9.29 -4.55
N ALA A 18 10.03 9.11 -5.82
CA ALA A 18 9.27 9.60 -6.97
C ALA A 18 8.09 8.69 -7.32
N HIS A 19 8.04 7.46 -6.79
CA HIS A 19 6.94 6.51 -6.97
C HIS A 19 6.32 6.11 -5.62
N LEU A 20 6.10 7.06 -4.71
CA LEU A 20 5.41 6.76 -3.46
C LEU A 20 3.99 6.23 -3.78
N HIS A 21 3.76 4.97 -3.46
CA HIS A 21 2.46 4.32 -3.56
C HIS A 21 1.95 3.95 -2.17
N VAL A 22 0.64 3.76 -2.07
CA VAL A 22 -0.02 3.29 -0.86
C VAL A 22 -0.27 1.79 -0.98
N GLU A 23 0.10 1.05 0.05
CA GLU A 23 -0.20 -0.37 0.19
C GLU A 23 -1.22 -0.58 1.31
N THR A 24 -2.28 -1.33 1.03
CA THR A 24 -3.19 -1.77 2.10
C THR A 24 -2.61 -2.97 2.83
N THR A 25 -2.79 -3.04 4.14
CA THR A 25 -2.31 -4.15 4.97
C THR A 25 -3.44 -5.02 5.51
N ASP A 26 -4.69 -4.57 5.41
CA ASP A 26 -5.85 -5.10 6.12
C ASP A 26 -7.08 -5.32 5.19
N LEU A 27 -6.86 -5.33 3.86
CA LEU A 27 -7.95 -5.59 2.92
C LEU A 27 -8.37 -7.06 3.01
N SER A 28 -9.59 -7.30 3.49
CA SER A 28 -10.11 -8.65 3.74
C SER A 28 -10.41 -9.41 2.44
N GLU A 29 -10.32 -10.74 2.48
CA GLU A 29 -10.70 -11.63 1.36
C GLU A 29 -12.14 -11.42 0.85
N ARG A 30 -13.02 -10.90 1.72
CA ARG A 30 -14.43 -10.59 1.39
C ARG A 30 -14.59 -9.26 0.65
N ASP A 31 -13.68 -8.32 0.85
CA ASP A 31 -13.74 -6.99 0.26
C ASP A 31 -12.92 -6.91 -1.03
N VAL A 32 -11.80 -7.63 -1.09
CA VAL A 32 -10.90 -7.65 -2.26
C VAL A 32 -11.61 -8.05 -3.55
N VAL A 33 -12.66 -8.88 -3.49
CA VAL A 33 -13.47 -9.28 -4.66
C VAL A 33 -14.16 -8.11 -5.36
N ASN A 34 -14.42 -7.03 -4.62
CA ASN A 34 -15.04 -5.80 -5.12
C ASN A 34 -14.01 -4.75 -5.52
N VAL A 35 -12.72 -4.95 -5.19
CA VAL A 35 -11.63 -4.03 -5.53
C VAL A 35 -11.08 -4.38 -6.91
N LYS A 36 -11.04 -3.39 -7.82
CA LYS A 36 -10.51 -3.56 -9.18
C LYS A 36 -9.40 -2.56 -9.49
N ALA A 37 -8.44 -2.98 -10.32
CA ALA A 37 -7.48 -2.05 -10.90
C ALA A 37 -8.20 -0.94 -11.70
N GLY A 38 -7.74 0.29 -11.55
CA GLY A 38 -8.35 1.50 -12.08
C GLY A 38 -9.42 2.13 -11.18
N GLN A 39 -9.86 1.46 -10.10
CA GLN A 39 -10.88 1.99 -9.20
C GLN A 39 -10.39 3.24 -8.48
N ALA A 40 -11.24 4.26 -8.44
CA ALA A 40 -10.96 5.49 -7.72
C ALA A 40 -11.04 5.25 -6.21
N VAL A 41 -10.07 5.78 -5.48
CA VAL A 41 -10.01 5.70 -4.03
C VAL A 41 -9.71 7.07 -3.45
N THR A 42 -10.13 7.23 -2.20
CA THR A 42 -9.78 8.36 -1.36
C THR A 42 -8.78 7.89 -0.32
N VAL A 43 -7.65 8.57 -0.22
CA VAL A 43 -6.62 8.29 0.78
C VAL A 43 -6.54 9.45 1.75
N THR A 44 -6.74 9.17 3.04
CA THR A 44 -6.64 10.14 4.12
C THR A 44 -5.36 9.90 4.91
N LEU A 45 -4.45 10.87 4.89
CA LEU A 45 -3.21 10.85 5.66
C LEU A 45 -3.50 11.40 7.04
N LYS A 46 -3.60 10.51 8.04
CA LYS A 46 -3.92 10.90 9.43
C LYS A 46 -2.90 11.88 10.02
N ALA A 47 -1.63 11.72 9.68
CA ALA A 47 -0.54 12.56 10.18
C ALA A 47 -0.62 14.01 9.67
N LEU A 48 -1.14 14.22 8.45
CA LEU A 48 -1.24 15.54 7.82
C LEU A 48 -2.67 16.11 7.88
N ASN A 49 -3.64 15.31 8.33
CA ASN A 49 -5.07 15.62 8.26
C ASN A 49 -5.50 16.08 6.85
N GLN A 50 -4.92 15.44 5.83
CA GLN A 50 -5.16 15.74 4.43
C GLN A 50 -5.76 14.53 3.71
N GLN A 51 -6.59 14.82 2.72
CA GLN A 51 -7.25 13.84 1.89
C GLN A 51 -6.81 14.02 0.45
N VAL A 52 -6.42 12.92 -0.18
CA VAL A 52 -5.84 12.88 -1.51
C VAL A 52 -6.57 11.81 -2.31
N LYS A 53 -6.78 12.07 -3.61
CA LYS A 53 -7.36 11.08 -4.51
C LYS A 53 -6.28 10.17 -5.07
N GLY A 54 -6.66 8.96 -5.37
CA GLY A 54 -5.79 8.01 -6.04
C GLY A 54 -6.57 6.96 -6.79
N LYS A 55 -5.83 6.03 -7.38
CA LYS A 55 -6.38 4.90 -8.11
C LYS A 55 -5.66 3.61 -7.75
N VAL A 56 -6.42 2.53 -7.65
CA VAL A 56 -5.85 1.19 -7.51
C VAL A 56 -5.07 0.87 -8.79
N THR A 57 -3.78 0.60 -8.68
CA THR A 57 -2.96 0.18 -9.83
C THR A 57 -2.94 -1.33 -9.98
N ALA A 58 -2.90 -2.04 -8.86
CA ALA A 58 -2.90 -3.49 -8.82
C ALA A 58 -3.44 -4.01 -7.49
N VAL A 59 -3.87 -5.27 -7.49
CA VAL A 59 -4.15 -6.03 -6.27
C VAL A 59 -3.29 -7.28 -6.33
N SER A 60 -2.53 -7.53 -5.28
CA SER A 60 -1.70 -8.73 -5.15
C SER A 60 -2.59 -9.97 -5.23
N SER A 61 -2.22 -10.92 -6.09
CA SER A 61 -2.86 -12.25 -6.11
C SER A 61 -2.40 -13.13 -4.96
N LEU A 62 -1.30 -12.76 -4.29
CA LEU A 62 -0.79 -13.45 -3.12
C LEU A 62 -1.46 -12.87 -1.87
N ALA A 63 -2.16 -13.74 -1.14
CA ALA A 63 -2.71 -13.43 0.16
C ALA A 63 -1.61 -13.43 1.23
N ASP A 64 -1.80 -12.61 2.25
CA ASP A 64 -1.00 -12.53 3.47
C ASP A 64 -1.88 -12.93 4.67
N THR A 65 -1.29 -13.18 5.83
CA THR A 65 -2.05 -13.53 7.04
C THR A 65 -1.81 -12.50 8.13
N LEU A 66 -2.87 -11.82 8.56
CA LEU A 66 -2.84 -10.86 9.66
C LEU A 66 -3.68 -11.40 10.82
N GLY A 67 -3.03 -11.81 11.92
CA GLY A 67 -3.74 -12.29 13.11
C GLY A 67 -4.57 -13.59 12.91
N GLY A 68 -4.32 -14.32 11.84
CA GLY A 68 -5.09 -15.52 11.45
C GLY A 68 -6.11 -15.26 10.34
N ASP A 69 -6.39 -13.99 10.02
CA ASP A 69 -7.26 -13.61 8.91
C ASP A 69 -6.48 -13.51 7.59
N VAL A 70 -7.16 -13.88 6.49
CA VAL A 70 -6.63 -13.79 5.13
C VAL A 70 -6.83 -12.36 4.61
N VAL A 71 -5.73 -11.70 4.29
CA VAL A 71 -5.72 -10.33 3.77
C VAL A 71 -4.98 -10.25 2.45
N TYR A 72 -5.30 -9.22 1.67
CA TYR A 72 -4.69 -8.95 0.38
C TYR A 72 -4.07 -7.55 0.36
N LYS A 73 -3.06 -7.36 -0.49
CA LYS A 73 -2.42 -6.05 -0.68
C LYS A 73 -2.96 -5.40 -1.94
N ALA A 74 -3.62 -4.25 -1.80
CA ALA A 74 -3.92 -3.37 -2.91
C ALA A 74 -2.85 -2.28 -3.00
N PHE A 75 -2.37 -2.05 -4.22
CA PHE A 75 -1.44 -0.99 -4.57
C PHE A 75 -2.22 0.19 -5.13
N ILE A 76 -1.99 1.37 -4.59
CA ILE A 76 -2.71 2.59 -4.93
C ILE A 76 -1.71 3.66 -5.31
N GLN A 77 -1.88 4.19 -6.51
CA GLN A 77 -1.17 5.38 -6.96
C GLN A 77 -1.95 6.61 -6.52
N LEU A 78 -1.28 7.53 -5.82
CA LEU A 78 -1.84 8.84 -5.50
C LEU A 78 -1.78 9.73 -6.75
N ASP A 79 -2.85 10.48 -6.99
CA ASP A 79 -2.90 11.45 -8.10
C ASP A 79 -1.94 12.61 -7.84
N GLU A 80 -1.81 13.02 -6.57
CA GLU A 80 -0.90 14.08 -6.13
C GLU A 80 -0.21 13.64 -4.82
N LEU A 81 1.08 13.93 -4.68
CA LEU A 81 1.79 13.64 -3.44
C LEU A 81 1.70 14.85 -2.50
N PRO A 82 1.02 14.76 -1.34
CA PRO A 82 0.90 15.90 -0.45
C PRO A 82 2.27 16.27 0.14
N GLU A 83 2.50 17.57 0.29
CA GLU A 83 3.76 18.09 0.81
C GLU A 83 3.97 17.57 2.25
N GLY A 84 5.09 16.90 2.48
CA GLY A 84 5.40 16.26 3.76
C GLY A 84 4.93 14.82 3.90
N ALA A 85 4.36 14.19 2.86
CA ALA A 85 4.18 12.74 2.85
C ALA A 85 5.53 12.03 2.90
N LEU A 86 5.71 11.16 3.90
CA LEU A 86 6.90 10.34 4.05
C LEU A 86 6.55 8.85 3.96
N PRO A 87 7.46 8.01 3.43
CA PRO A 87 7.32 6.56 3.50
C PRO A 87 7.09 6.09 4.94
N GLY A 88 6.20 5.11 5.11
CA GLY A 88 5.86 4.54 6.42
C GLY A 88 4.77 5.28 7.21
N MET A 89 4.21 6.37 6.67
CA MET A 89 3.05 7.02 7.28
C MET A 89 1.80 6.13 7.22
N THR A 90 1.02 6.16 8.31
CA THR A 90 -0.29 5.49 8.34
C THR A 90 -1.32 6.31 7.58
N VAL A 91 -2.02 5.65 6.66
CA VAL A 91 -3.10 6.24 5.88
C VAL A 91 -4.36 5.40 6.01
N THR A 92 -5.50 5.99 5.69
CA THR A 92 -6.78 5.28 5.59
C THR A 92 -7.25 5.39 4.16
N VAL A 93 -7.53 4.23 3.55
CA VAL A 93 -8.01 4.15 2.17
C VAL A 93 -9.51 3.87 2.20
N GLN A 94 -10.26 4.65 1.44
CA GLN A 94 -11.68 4.44 1.22
C GLN A 94 -11.91 4.18 -0.27
N PHE A 95 -12.35 2.95 -0.56
CA PHE A 95 -12.73 2.54 -1.90
C PHE A 95 -14.10 3.13 -2.25
N ALA A 96 -14.24 3.67 -3.47
CA ALA A 96 -15.56 4.08 -3.95
C ALA A 96 -16.46 2.85 -4.07
N ALA A 97 -17.67 2.93 -3.54
CA ALA A 97 -18.72 1.95 -3.81
C ALA A 97 -19.18 2.12 -5.26
N ASP A 98 -19.18 1.03 -6.02
CA ASP A 98 -19.80 0.97 -7.35
C ASP A 98 -21.34 0.86 -7.22
#